data_AF-A0A351HCK7-F1
#
_entry.id   AF-A0A351HCK7-F1
#
_cell.length_a   1.000
_cell.length_b   1.000
_cell.length_c   1.000
_cell.angle_alpha   90.00
_cell.angle_beta   90.00
_cell.angle_gamma   90.00
#
_symmetry.space_group_name_H-M   'P 1'
#
loop_
_entity.id
_entity.type
_entity.pdbx_description
1 polymer ?
#
loop_
_entity_poly.entity_id
_entity_poly.type
_entity_poly.pdbx_seq_one_letter_code
_entity_poly.pdbx_strand_id
1 'polypeptide(L)'
;MKHDRILKYRRLRQRLQTILLLAASASPLGAQTVNSYWIEYGNEPVLIQQRNNGATQTLKFVSFRDGMLVAELEGGVGEVALPVSKSMVQSLRLDNSQMPEINRMINSQNYTGALTLLRPKVYPLIKFHQVPESFTQLHVPLRSLIDTLIAAGEYAEAEDVLSRIALDTVSLKYSESAIRLMNAYLLGGNIAAGAKLAKSLPVEGAYSVNIASIVNAADTLRAAGQYEAVIPLYRDIEKVVPDQSKDNVRMWLAYCLVLADRVDEATPMIDALKEPAPTDRLFSLYKLLEGSREHSKQNYNKALDVLTRGFVRAQTSYDWVPEMLYLIGDCYARAEDTVAARNVWTEIAILYPDSPWADRAESSLAELPKPETSTD
;
A
#
# COMPACT_ATOMS: atom_id res chain seq x y z
N MET A 1 66.70 -2.62 -20.23
CA MET A 1 66.88 -2.95 -21.65
C MET A 1 66.99 -4.47 -21.76
N LYS A 2 66.02 -5.11 -22.45
CA LYS A 2 66.11 -6.40 -23.19
C LYS A 2 66.76 -7.60 -22.50
N HIS A 3 66.26 -8.82 -22.54
CA HIS A 3 65.10 -9.48 -23.12
C HIS A 3 65.29 -10.92 -22.64
N ASP A 4 64.17 -11.64 -22.48
CA ASP A 4 64.05 -13.05 -22.85
C ASP A 4 65.32 -13.75 -23.35
N ARG A 5 65.74 -14.76 -22.58
CA ARG A 5 65.82 -16.13 -23.10
C ARG A 5 65.81 -17.10 -21.92
N ILE A 6 64.66 -17.70 -21.57
CA ILE A 6 63.97 -18.76 -22.31
C ILE A 6 64.72 -20.10 -22.20
N LEU A 7 63.94 -21.09 -21.73
CA LEU A 7 64.12 -22.53 -21.86
C LEU A 7 65.19 -23.19 -20.98
N LYS A 8 64.73 -23.75 -19.86
CA LYS A 8 64.96 -25.19 -19.62
C LYS A 8 63.87 -25.77 -18.70
N TYR A 9 63.29 -26.86 -19.20
CA TYR A 9 62.39 -27.81 -18.54
C TYR A 9 60.89 -27.49 -18.49
N ARG A 10 60.36 -27.37 -19.71
CA ARG A 10 59.06 -27.90 -20.12
C ARG A 10 58.92 -29.40 -19.74
N ARG A 11 57.73 -29.72 -19.21
CA ARG A 11 56.99 -31.00 -19.23
C ARG A 11 57.43 -32.10 -18.24
N LEU A 12 56.65 -32.29 -17.18
CA LEU A 12 55.70 -33.42 -17.07
C LEU A 12 54.82 -33.27 -15.82
N ARG A 13 53.56 -33.74 -15.92
CA ARG A 13 52.51 -33.88 -14.89
C ARG A 13 51.60 -32.66 -14.68
N GLN A 14 50.50 -32.62 -15.45
CA GLN A 14 49.15 -33.06 -15.01
C GLN A 14 48.49 -31.96 -14.20
N ARG A 15 47.81 -31.01 -14.86
CA ARG A 15 46.35 -31.01 -15.02
C ARG A 15 45.61 -31.32 -13.71
N LEU A 16 45.37 -30.26 -12.94
CA LEU A 16 44.20 -30.10 -12.10
C LEU A 16 43.73 -28.66 -12.32
N GLN A 17 42.82 -28.50 -13.29
CA GLN A 17 42.02 -27.29 -13.43
C GLN A 17 40.98 -27.35 -12.31
N THR A 18 41.19 -26.57 -11.26
CA THR A 18 40.15 -26.28 -10.28
C THR A 18 39.14 -25.39 -10.99
N ILE A 19 38.02 -25.98 -11.41
CA ILE A 19 36.82 -25.26 -11.79
C ILE A 19 36.36 -24.52 -10.52
N LEU A 20 36.63 -23.22 -10.46
CA LEU A 20 35.95 -22.34 -9.51
C LEU A 20 34.51 -22.22 -10.01
N LEU A 21 33.63 -23.07 -9.48
CA LEU A 21 32.19 -22.83 -9.53
C LEU A 21 31.94 -21.62 -8.62
N LEU A 22 31.91 -20.43 -9.23
CA LEU A 22 31.13 -19.32 -8.69
C LEU A 22 29.68 -19.82 -8.63
N ALA A 23 29.27 -20.29 -7.46
CA ALA A 23 27.87 -20.39 -7.10
C ALA A 23 27.35 -18.96 -7.04
N ALA A 24 26.93 -18.45 -8.20
CA ALA A 24 25.99 -17.35 -8.24
C ALA A 24 24.76 -17.85 -7.48
N SER A 25 24.58 -17.35 -6.26
CA SER A 25 23.28 -17.33 -5.61
C SER A 25 22.37 -16.46 -6.45
N ALA A 26 21.87 -17.03 -7.55
CA ALA A 26 20.66 -16.57 -8.19
C ALA A 26 19.55 -16.82 -7.17
N SER A 27 19.30 -15.84 -6.31
CA SER A 27 18.01 -15.73 -5.64
C SER A 27 16.96 -15.83 -6.75
N PRO A 28 16.01 -16.78 -6.71
CA PRO A 28 15.01 -16.87 -7.75
C PRO A 28 14.20 -15.57 -7.73
N LEU A 29 14.48 -14.71 -8.71
CA LEU A 29 13.62 -13.61 -9.07
C LEU A 29 12.25 -14.21 -9.41
N GLY A 30 11.24 -13.88 -8.59
CA GLY A 30 9.85 -13.87 -9.04
C GLY A 30 9.07 -15.18 -9.00
N ALA A 31 9.38 -16.13 -8.11
CA ALA A 31 8.35 -17.09 -7.70
C ALA A 31 7.50 -16.40 -6.63
N GLN A 32 6.33 -15.87 -7.03
CA GLN A 32 5.31 -15.45 -6.08
C GLN A 32 4.99 -16.70 -5.25
N THR A 33 5.49 -16.78 -4.02
CA THR A 33 5.29 -17.94 -3.15
C THR A 33 3.80 -18.04 -2.90
N VAL A 34 3.14 -18.97 -3.59
CA VAL A 34 1.72 -19.21 -3.43
C VAL A 34 1.48 -19.57 -1.97
N ASN A 35 0.57 -18.84 -1.33
CA ASN A 35 0.17 -19.06 0.05
C ASN A 35 -0.18 -20.54 0.26
N SER A 36 0.64 -21.28 1.02
CA SER A 36 0.49 -22.73 1.18
C SER A 36 -0.86 -23.11 1.77
N TYR A 37 -1.38 -22.29 2.68
CA TYR A 37 -2.69 -22.52 3.30
C TYR A 37 -3.85 -22.35 2.32
N TRP A 38 -3.67 -21.55 1.26
CA TRP A 38 -4.67 -21.49 0.18
C TRP A 38 -4.72 -22.81 -0.59
N ILE A 39 -3.56 -23.38 -0.88
CA ILE A 39 -3.45 -24.68 -1.54
C ILE A 39 -4.04 -25.78 -0.66
N GLU A 40 -3.74 -25.75 0.64
CA GLU A 40 -4.18 -26.75 1.60
C GLU A 40 -5.69 -26.68 1.87
N TYR A 41 -6.21 -25.51 2.24
CA TYR A 41 -7.57 -25.36 2.76
C TYR A 41 -8.56 -24.69 1.79
N GLY A 42 -8.10 -23.85 0.85
CA GLY A 42 -9.00 -22.99 0.06
C GLY A 42 -10.06 -23.75 -0.75
N ASN A 43 -9.74 -24.98 -1.15
CA ASN A 43 -10.63 -25.84 -1.94
C ASN A 43 -11.50 -26.79 -1.10
N GLU A 44 -11.36 -26.79 0.24
CA GLU A 44 -12.20 -27.62 1.08
C GLU A 44 -13.70 -27.25 0.94
N PRO A 45 -14.60 -28.24 1.11
CA PRO A 45 -16.03 -28.00 1.04
C PRO A 45 -16.51 -27.21 2.26
N VAL A 46 -17.35 -26.20 2.01
CA VAL A 46 -18.01 -25.45 3.09
C VAL A 46 -19.36 -26.09 3.37
N LEU A 47 -19.49 -26.74 4.52
CA LEU A 47 -20.72 -27.39 4.97
C LEU A 47 -21.51 -26.47 5.90
N ILE A 48 -22.80 -26.35 5.64
CA ILE A 48 -23.73 -25.49 6.38
C ILE A 48 -24.98 -26.26 6.73
N GLN A 49 -25.38 -26.21 7.99
CA GLN A 49 -26.66 -26.76 8.42
C GLN A 49 -27.78 -25.76 8.14
N GLN A 50 -28.86 -26.22 7.53
CA GLN A 50 -30.08 -25.46 7.38
C GLN A 50 -31.17 -26.07 8.28
N ARG A 51 -31.76 -25.25 9.14
CA ARG A 51 -32.88 -25.64 10.00
C ARG A 51 -34.20 -25.11 9.44
N ASN A 52 -35.05 -26.01 8.94
CA ASN A 52 -36.37 -25.67 8.43
C ASN A 52 -37.44 -26.48 9.17
N ASN A 53 -38.38 -25.81 9.84
CA ASN A 53 -39.56 -26.43 10.47
C ASN A 53 -39.26 -27.66 11.35
N GLY A 54 -38.15 -27.64 12.08
CA GLY A 54 -37.73 -28.73 12.97
C GLY A 54 -36.83 -29.78 12.34
N ALA A 55 -36.73 -29.84 11.01
CA ALA A 55 -35.75 -30.66 10.30
C ALA A 55 -34.41 -29.91 10.13
N THR A 56 -33.31 -30.64 10.19
CA THR A 56 -31.96 -30.14 9.90
C THR A 56 -31.42 -30.89 8.70
N GLN A 57 -30.89 -30.17 7.73
CA GLN A 57 -30.20 -30.74 6.57
C GLN A 57 -28.84 -30.07 6.39
N THR A 58 -27.86 -30.83 5.90
CA THR A 58 -26.55 -30.29 5.54
C THR A 58 -26.54 -29.88 4.07
N LEU A 59 -26.05 -28.67 3.83
CA LEU A 59 -25.82 -28.10 2.51
C LEU A 59 -24.33 -27.93 2.32
N LYS A 60 -23.83 -28.30 1.14
CA LYS A 60 -22.47 -27.96 0.70
C LYS A 60 -22.56 -26.71 -0.17
N PHE A 61 -21.91 -25.63 0.25
CA PHE A 61 -21.84 -24.39 -0.52
C PHE A 61 -20.97 -24.59 -1.77
N VAL A 62 -21.51 -24.24 -2.92
CA VAL A 62 -20.84 -24.35 -4.22
C VAL A 62 -20.39 -22.97 -4.70
N SER A 63 -21.32 -22.01 -4.78
CA SER A 63 -21.01 -20.64 -5.22
C SER A 63 -22.06 -19.63 -4.73
N PHE A 64 -21.74 -18.34 -4.88
CA PHE A 64 -22.70 -17.25 -4.74
C PHE A 64 -22.63 -16.37 -5.99
N ARG A 65 -23.74 -16.25 -6.73
CA ARG A 65 -23.82 -15.50 -8.00
C ARG A 65 -25.21 -14.89 -8.13
N ASP A 66 -25.30 -13.66 -8.64
CA ASP A 66 -26.57 -12.97 -8.91
C ASP A 66 -27.51 -12.90 -7.69
N GLY A 67 -26.95 -12.75 -6.48
CA GLY A 67 -27.72 -12.73 -5.22
C GLY A 67 -28.22 -14.11 -4.75
N MET A 68 -27.85 -15.16 -5.46
CA MET A 68 -28.28 -16.54 -5.21
C MET A 68 -27.12 -17.37 -4.67
N LEU A 69 -27.39 -18.06 -3.56
CA LEU A 69 -26.53 -19.08 -3.02
C LEU A 69 -26.80 -20.41 -3.73
N VAL A 70 -25.78 -20.98 -4.34
CA VAL A 70 -25.81 -22.31 -4.94
C VAL A 70 -25.25 -23.30 -3.94
N ALA A 71 -26.03 -24.32 -3.60
CA ALA A 71 -25.63 -25.38 -2.68
C ALA A 71 -26.09 -26.76 -3.13
N GLU A 72 -25.33 -27.79 -2.79
CA GLU A 72 -25.68 -29.21 -2.97
C GLU A 72 -26.26 -29.77 -1.67
N LEU A 73 -27.32 -30.57 -1.77
CA LEU A 73 -27.84 -31.34 -0.64
C LEU A 73 -26.93 -32.54 -0.37
N GLU A 74 -26.60 -32.79 0.90
CA GLU A 74 -25.85 -33.98 1.29
C GLU A 74 -26.63 -35.26 0.89
N GLY A 75 -26.06 -36.04 -0.05
CA GLY A 75 -26.68 -37.27 -0.58
C GLY A 75 -27.68 -37.07 -1.73
N GLY A 76 -27.89 -35.83 -2.22
CA GLY A 76 -28.75 -35.52 -3.35
C GLY A 76 -28.01 -35.44 -4.69
N VAL A 77 -28.74 -35.67 -5.79
CA VAL A 77 -28.25 -35.39 -7.16
C VAL A 77 -28.88 -34.07 -7.61
N GLY A 78 -28.24 -32.95 -7.28
CA GLY A 78 -28.67 -31.63 -7.77
C GLY A 78 -28.17 -30.45 -6.95
N GLU A 79 -27.90 -29.34 -7.65
CA GLU A 79 -27.67 -28.03 -7.05
C GLU A 79 -29.01 -27.32 -6.80
N VAL A 80 -29.11 -26.61 -5.69
CA VAL A 80 -30.23 -25.73 -5.36
C VAL A 80 -29.72 -24.31 -5.31
N ALA A 81 -30.36 -23.41 -6.08
CA ALA A 81 -30.12 -21.98 -6.02
C ALA A 81 -31.16 -21.31 -5.11
N LEU A 82 -30.70 -20.61 -4.09
CA LEU A 82 -31.56 -20.02 -3.05
C LEU A 82 -31.23 -18.53 -2.87
N PRO A 83 -32.24 -17.63 -2.85
CA PRO A 83 -32.00 -16.21 -2.60
C PRO A 83 -31.59 -16.00 -1.14
N VAL A 84 -30.48 -15.30 -0.92
CA VAL A 84 -29.98 -15.06 0.44
C VAL A 84 -30.75 -13.91 1.11
N SER A 85 -31.91 -14.25 1.66
CA SER A 85 -32.72 -13.34 2.46
C SER A 85 -32.29 -13.32 3.94
N LYS A 86 -32.68 -12.27 4.69
CA LYS A 86 -32.42 -12.21 6.14
C LYS A 86 -32.97 -13.42 6.89
N SER A 87 -34.16 -13.90 6.53
CA SER A 87 -34.77 -15.09 7.14
C SER A 87 -34.01 -16.37 6.78
N MET A 88 -33.47 -16.47 5.56
CA MET A 88 -32.64 -17.60 5.17
C MET A 88 -31.34 -17.63 5.97
N VAL A 89 -30.63 -16.50 6.08
CA VAL A 89 -29.40 -16.43 6.90
C VAL A 89 -29.66 -16.87 8.35
N GLN A 90 -30.85 -16.57 8.89
CA GLN A 90 -31.25 -17.02 10.23
C GLN A 90 -31.50 -18.53 10.34
N SER A 91 -31.77 -19.25 9.25
CA SER A 91 -31.90 -20.70 9.26
C SER A 91 -30.59 -21.44 8.99
N LEU A 92 -29.58 -20.75 8.44
CA LEU A 92 -28.25 -21.31 8.15
C LEU A 92 -27.33 -21.26 9.38
N ARG A 93 -26.57 -22.34 9.61
CA ARG A 93 -25.57 -22.46 10.66
C ARG A 93 -24.27 -22.98 10.08
N LEU A 94 -23.24 -22.14 10.13
CA LEU A 94 -21.85 -22.56 9.97
C LEU A 94 -21.37 -23.09 11.31
N ASP A 95 -20.58 -24.17 11.31
CA ASP A 95 -19.88 -24.54 12.52
C ASP A 95 -18.90 -23.41 12.89
N ASN A 96 -19.12 -22.79 14.04
CA ASN A 96 -18.26 -21.79 14.64
C ASN A 96 -17.96 -22.13 16.11
N SER A 97 -18.07 -23.41 16.48
CA SER A 97 -17.91 -23.90 17.85
C SER A 97 -16.56 -23.52 18.50
N GLN A 98 -15.50 -23.41 17.70
CA GLN A 98 -14.16 -23.04 18.16
C GLN A 98 -13.93 -21.51 18.28
N MET A 99 -14.83 -20.66 17.76
CA MET A 99 -14.65 -19.20 17.78
C MET A 99 -14.48 -18.61 19.19
N PRO A 100 -15.19 -19.06 20.25
CA PRO A 100 -14.96 -18.56 21.61
C PRO A 100 -13.55 -18.83 22.13
N GLU A 101 -12.96 -19.97 21.78
CA GLU A 101 -11.58 -20.31 22.14
C GLU A 101 -10.59 -19.46 21.35
N ILE A 102 -10.78 -19.34 20.03
CA ILE A 102 -9.99 -18.46 19.16
C ILE A 102 -9.99 -17.02 19.69
N ASN A 103 -11.15 -16.48 20.05
CA ASN A 103 -11.25 -15.13 20.60
C ASN A 103 -10.50 -14.99 21.92
N ARG A 104 -10.49 -16.03 22.77
CA ARG A 104 -9.70 -16.05 24.01
C ARG A 104 -8.20 -16.05 23.72
N MET A 105 -7.75 -16.79 22.69
CA MET A 105 -6.35 -16.79 22.24
C MET A 105 -5.95 -15.42 21.70
N ILE A 106 -6.77 -14.79 20.85
CA ILE A 106 -6.53 -13.45 20.32
C ILE A 106 -6.44 -12.41 21.46
N ASN A 107 -7.38 -12.44 22.41
CA ASN A 107 -7.38 -11.51 23.56
C ASN A 107 -6.17 -11.69 24.49
N SER A 108 -5.57 -12.88 24.50
CA SER A 108 -4.33 -13.18 25.24
C SER A 108 -3.07 -13.01 24.37
N GLN A 109 -3.21 -12.44 23.17
CA GLN A 109 -2.14 -12.23 22.18
C GLN A 109 -1.45 -13.52 21.70
N ASN A 110 -2.08 -14.68 21.91
CA ASN A 110 -1.65 -15.95 21.34
C ASN A 110 -2.13 -16.05 19.88
N TYR A 111 -1.57 -15.20 19.02
CA TYR A 111 -1.97 -15.13 17.62
C TYR A 111 -1.59 -16.38 16.85
N THR A 112 -0.42 -16.96 17.09
CA THR A 112 0.00 -18.21 16.44
C THR A 112 -0.99 -19.35 16.71
N GLY A 113 -1.39 -19.54 17.98
CA GLY A 113 -2.39 -20.56 18.33
C GLY A 113 -3.76 -20.28 17.72
N ALA A 114 -4.19 -19.01 17.71
CA ALA A 114 -5.43 -18.60 17.07
C ALA A 114 -5.41 -18.90 15.56
N LEU A 115 -4.30 -18.61 14.88
CA LEU A 115 -4.12 -18.86 13.44
C LEU A 115 -4.14 -20.35 13.10
N THR A 116 -3.57 -21.21 13.96
CA THR A 116 -3.67 -22.68 13.78
C THR A 116 -5.12 -23.15 13.70
N LEU A 117 -6.04 -22.54 14.46
CA LEU A 117 -7.46 -22.90 14.44
C LEU A 117 -8.25 -22.15 13.34
N LEU A 118 -7.88 -20.90 13.05
CA LEU A 118 -8.56 -20.08 12.06
C LEU A 118 -8.33 -20.57 10.64
N ARG A 119 -7.09 -20.91 10.26
CA ARG A 119 -6.73 -21.24 8.87
C ARG A 119 -7.60 -22.34 8.25
N PRO A 120 -7.68 -23.57 8.80
CA PRO A 120 -8.50 -24.63 8.21
C PRO A 120 -10.00 -24.26 8.16
N LYS A 121 -10.50 -23.51 9.15
CA LYS A 121 -11.92 -23.13 9.20
C LYS A 121 -12.27 -22.01 8.21
N VAL A 122 -11.39 -21.04 8.02
CA VAL A 122 -11.73 -19.75 7.40
C VAL A 122 -11.28 -19.67 5.94
N TYR A 123 -10.18 -20.30 5.56
CA TYR A 123 -9.73 -20.31 4.16
C TYR A 123 -10.79 -20.80 3.17
N PRO A 124 -11.54 -21.89 3.45
CA PRO A 124 -12.61 -22.34 2.56
C PRO A 124 -13.72 -21.30 2.37
N LEU A 125 -13.89 -20.37 3.31
CA LEU A 125 -14.94 -19.35 3.30
C LEU A 125 -14.62 -18.15 2.40
N ILE A 126 -13.34 -17.90 2.08
CA ILE A 126 -12.89 -16.70 1.35
C ILE A 126 -13.58 -16.56 -0.02
N LYS A 127 -13.79 -17.68 -0.73
CA LYS A 127 -14.48 -17.71 -2.04
C LYS A 127 -15.95 -17.27 -1.99
N PHE A 128 -16.51 -17.16 -0.79
CA PHE A 128 -17.90 -16.76 -0.54
C PHE A 128 -18.00 -15.36 0.09
N HIS A 129 -16.95 -14.54 0.02
CA HIS A 129 -16.95 -13.18 0.59
C HIS A 129 -18.06 -12.26 0.05
N GLN A 130 -18.61 -12.54 -1.14
CA GLN A 130 -19.68 -11.75 -1.75
C GLN A 130 -21.07 -12.04 -1.17
N VAL A 131 -21.20 -13.07 -0.35
CA VAL A 131 -22.43 -13.34 0.41
C VAL A 131 -22.80 -12.10 1.23
N PRO A 132 -24.09 -11.80 1.45
CA PRO A 132 -24.49 -10.62 2.20
C PRO A 132 -23.90 -10.57 3.61
N GLU A 133 -23.39 -9.40 4.02
CA GLU A 133 -22.78 -9.14 5.34
C GLU A 133 -23.66 -9.50 6.55
N SER A 134 -24.97 -9.60 6.34
CA SER A 134 -25.89 -10.14 7.35
C SER A 134 -25.56 -11.58 7.77
N PHE A 135 -24.85 -12.35 6.92
CA PHE A 135 -24.35 -13.68 7.26
C PHE A 135 -23.07 -13.59 8.10
N THR A 136 -23.23 -13.05 9.31
CA THR A 136 -22.14 -12.76 10.25
C THR A 136 -21.29 -13.98 10.60
N GLN A 137 -21.88 -15.18 10.58
CA GLN A 137 -21.18 -16.44 10.81
C GLN A 137 -20.07 -16.73 9.78
N LEU A 138 -20.12 -16.08 8.60
CA LEU A 138 -19.08 -16.15 7.56
C LEU A 138 -18.10 -14.97 7.68
N HIS A 139 -18.62 -13.75 7.78
CA HIS A 139 -17.77 -12.55 7.75
C HIS A 139 -16.98 -12.29 9.03
N VAL A 140 -17.51 -12.69 10.20
CA VAL A 140 -16.79 -12.52 11.47
C VAL A 140 -15.52 -13.37 11.50
N PRO A 141 -15.55 -14.68 11.21
CA PRO A 141 -14.31 -15.48 11.11
C PRO A 141 -13.35 -14.98 10.02
N LEU A 142 -13.84 -14.57 8.84
CA LEU A 142 -12.98 -14.01 7.78
C LEU A 142 -12.20 -12.78 8.24
N ARG A 143 -12.88 -11.80 8.84
CA ARG A 143 -12.20 -10.63 9.39
C ARG A 143 -11.28 -11.00 10.55
N SER A 144 -11.70 -11.94 11.40
CA SER A 144 -10.85 -12.43 12.50
C SER A 144 -9.55 -13.04 11.98
N LEU A 145 -9.57 -13.80 10.89
CA LEU A 145 -8.34 -14.30 10.26
C LEU A 145 -7.45 -13.16 9.79
N ILE A 146 -7.98 -12.24 8.98
CA ILE A 146 -7.21 -11.11 8.43
C ILE A 146 -6.59 -10.27 9.56
N ASP A 147 -7.38 -9.91 10.57
CA ASP A 147 -6.93 -9.06 11.67
C ASP A 147 -5.90 -9.77 12.55
N THR A 148 -6.06 -11.08 12.75
CA THR A 148 -5.08 -11.88 13.51
C THR A 148 -3.77 -12.03 12.73
N LEU A 149 -3.83 -12.20 11.40
CA LEU A 149 -2.62 -12.23 10.56
C LEU A 149 -1.86 -10.91 10.64
N ILE A 150 -2.56 -9.78 10.55
CA ILE A 150 -1.96 -8.44 10.71
C ILE A 150 -1.35 -8.30 12.11
N ALA A 151 -2.08 -8.67 13.17
CA ALA A 151 -1.58 -8.57 14.54
C ALA A 151 -0.37 -9.49 14.82
N ALA A 152 -0.27 -10.63 14.12
CA ALA A 152 0.85 -11.55 14.19
C ALA A 152 2.09 -11.12 13.37
N GLY A 153 1.97 -10.07 12.54
CA GLY A 153 3.02 -9.67 11.60
C GLY A 153 3.08 -10.53 10.32
N GLU A 154 2.09 -11.40 10.09
CA GLU A 154 1.99 -12.30 8.92
C GLU A 154 1.44 -11.54 7.70
N TYR A 155 2.08 -10.43 7.34
CA TYR A 155 1.57 -9.45 6.38
C TYR A 155 1.39 -10.00 4.97
N ALA A 156 2.31 -10.85 4.51
CA ALA A 156 2.22 -11.46 3.17
C ALA A 156 1.00 -12.38 3.04
N GLU A 157 0.66 -13.12 4.10
CA GLU A 157 -0.53 -13.98 4.14
C GLU A 157 -1.81 -13.12 4.21
N ALA A 158 -1.81 -12.07 5.04
CA ALA A 158 -2.93 -11.13 5.12
C ALA A 158 -3.21 -10.46 3.76
N GLU A 159 -2.16 -10.06 3.05
CA GLU A 159 -2.25 -9.47 1.71
C GLU A 159 -2.82 -10.46 0.69
N ASP A 160 -2.34 -11.71 0.68
CA ASP A 160 -2.87 -12.75 -0.21
C ASP A 160 -4.37 -12.98 0.05
N VAL A 161 -4.79 -13.08 1.31
CA VAL A 161 -6.21 -13.23 1.68
C VAL A 161 -7.04 -12.02 1.21
N LEU A 162 -6.58 -10.80 1.48
CA LEU A 162 -7.28 -9.58 1.05
C LEU A 162 -7.37 -9.45 -0.46
N SER A 163 -6.33 -9.86 -1.20
CA SER A 163 -6.32 -9.80 -2.67
C SER A 163 -7.37 -10.71 -3.34
N ARG A 164 -7.91 -11.68 -2.59
CA ARG A 164 -8.96 -12.60 -3.02
C ARG A 164 -10.37 -12.09 -2.70
N ILE A 165 -10.48 -10.96 -2.00
CA ILE A 165 -11.74 -10.35 -1.59
C ILE A 165 -11.96 -9.11 -2.47
N ALA A 166 -13.11 -9.07 -3.14
CA ALA A 166 -13.55 -7.88 -3.86
C ALA A 166 -13.98 -6.80 -2.87
N LEU A 167 -13.05 -5.92 -2.49
CA LEU A 167 -13.21 -4.91 -1.43
C LEU A 167 -14.36 -3.93 -1.70
N ASP A 168 -14.72 -3.71 -2.95
CA ASP A 168 -15.84 -2.90 -3.42
C ASP A 168 -17.22 -3.55 -3.21
N THR A 169 -17.26 -4.84 -2.88
CA THR A 169 -18.50 -5.62 -2.68
C THR A 169 -18.81 -5.96 -1.21
N VAL A 170 -17.88 -5.71 -0.30
CA VAL A 170 -17.95 -6.11 1.13
C VAL A 170 -18.05 -4.91 2.06
N SER A 171 -18.36 -5.11 3.34
CA SER A 171 -18.45 -3.97 4.26
C SER A 171 -17.13 -3.19 4.40
N LEU A 172 -17.25 -1.91 4.79
CA LEU A 172 -16.11 -1.03 5.12
C LEU A 172 -15.14 -1.64 6.14
N LYS A 173 -15.58 -2.60 6.96
CA LYS A 173 -14.72 -3.31 7.91
C LYS A 173 -13.55 -4.05 7.24
N TYR A 174 -13.71 -4.50 6.00
CA TYR A 174 -12.60 -5.07 5.24
C TYR A 174 -11.63 -4.00 4.74
N SER A 175 -12.14 -2.82 4.37
CA SER A 175 -11.29 -1.65 4.08
C SER A 175 -10.49 -1.24 5.31
N GLU A 176 -11.08 -1.26 6.51
CA GLU A 176 -10.37 -0.97 7.77
C GLU A 176 -9.20 -1.95 8.00
N SER A 177 -9.39 -3.25 7.77
CA SER A 177 -8.31 -4.24 7.84
C SER A 177 -7.23 -4.00 6.77
N ALA A 178 -7.61 -3.71 5.53
CA ALA A 178 -6.69 -3.41 4.44
C ALA A 178 -5.88 -2.14 4.72
N ILE A 179 -6.49 -1.10 5.30
CA ILE A 179 -5.82 0.15 5.70
C ILE A 179 -4.82 -0.12 6.83
N ARG A 180 -5.14 -0.96 7.82
CA ARG A 180 -4.18 -1.36 8.86
C ARG A 180 -2.95 -2.05 8.26
N LEU A 181 -3.15 -2.99 7.34
CA LEU A 181 -2.06 -3.67 6.65
C LEU A 181 -1.24 -2.72 5.77
N MET A 182 -1.90 -1.84 5.03
CA MET A 182 -1.26 -0.79 4.22
C MET A 182 -0.34 0.08 5.09
N ASN A 183 -0.84 0.57 6.22
CA ASN A 183 -0.05 1.40 7.14
C ASN A 183 1.12 0.61 7.74
N ALA A 184 0.91 -0.66 8.11
CA ALA A 184 1.98 -1.52 8.60
C ALA A 184 3.11 -1.71 7.56
N TYR A 185 2.77 -1.89 6.28
CA TYR A 185 3.77 -1.96 5.22
C TYR A 185 4.51 -0.64 5.00
N LEU A 186 3.80 0.49 4.98
CA LEU A 186 4.41 1.80 4.78
C LEU A 186 5.36 2.15 5.93
N LEU A 187 4.94 1.95 7.19
CA LEU A 187 5.79 2.15 8.36
C LEU A 187 6.98 1.19 8.40
N GLY A 188 6.79 -0.04 7.92
CA GLY A 188 7.87 -1.04 7.81
C GLY A 188 8.82 -0.81 6.63
N GLY A 189 8.64 0.26 5.84
CA GLY A 189 9.45 0.55 4.65
C GLY A 189 9.17 -0.35 3.45
N ASN A 190 8.15 -1.21 3.49
CA ASN A 190 7.69 -1.99 2.33
C ASN A 190 6.76 -1.14 1.46
N ILE A 191 7.36 -0.14 0.82
CA ILE A 191 6.68 0.89 0.04
C ILE A 191 5.86 0.28 -1.11
N ALA A 192 6.38 -0.75 -1.78
CA ALA A 192 5.71 -1.39 -2.91
C ALA A 192 4.40 -2.10 -2.50
N ALA A 193 4.43 -2.86 -1.40
CA ALA A 193 3.23 -3.54 -0.91
C ALA A 193 2.19 -2.54 -0.36
N GLY A 194 2.64 -1.49 0.34
CA GLY A 194 1.79 -0.38 0.77
C GLY A 194 1.08 0.31 -0.41
N ALA A 195 1.82 0.63 -1.48
CA ALA A 195 1.25 1.23 -2.69
C ALA A 195 0.21 0.33 -3.36
N LYS A 196 0.48 -0.97 -3.46
CA LYS A 196 -0.46 -1.94 -4.04
C LYS A 196 -1.76 -2.00 -3.23
N LEU A 197 -1.69 -2.03 -1.91
CA LEU A 197 -2.89 -2.00 -1.07
C LEU A 197 -3.66 -0.69 -1.19
N ALA A 198 -2.97 0.46 -1.18
CA ALA A 198 -3.60 1.77 -1.39
C ALA A 198 -4.40 1.80 -2.69
N LYS A 199 -3.85 1.21 -3.77
CA LYS A 199 -4.52 1.12 -5.07
C LYS A 199 -5.72 0.18 -5.10
N SER A 200 -5.75 -0.84 -4.24
CA SER A 200 -6.85 -1.80 -4.15
C SER A 200 -8.07 -1.28 -3.38
N LEU A 201 -7.92 -0.19 -2.61
CA LEU A 201 -9.01 0.34 -1.80
C LEU A 201 -10.06 1.05 -2.69
N PRO A 202 -11.35 0.68 -2.57
CA PRO A 202 -12.42 1.38 -3.28
C PRO A 202 -12.60 2.80 -2.72
N VAL A 203 -13.10 3.71 -3.55
CA VAL A 203 -13.36 5.12 -3.18
C VAL A 203 -14.76 5.60 -3.54
N GLU A 204 -15.55 4.80 -4.25
CA GLU A 204 -16.88 5.18 -4.73
C GLU A 204 -17.97 5.03 -3.64
N GLY A 205 -18.96 5.91 -3.65
CA GLY A 205 -20.12 5.84 -2.76
C GLY A 205 -19.75 5.80 -1.28
N ALA A 206 -20.16 4.74 -0.58
CA ALA A 206 -19.88 4.54 0.84
C ALA A 206 -18.38 4.40 1.14
N TYR A 207 -17.55 4.01 0.16
CA TYR A 207 -16.10 3.86 0.32
C TYR A 207 -15.33 5.18 0.20
N SER A 208 -16.00 6.31 -0.03
CA SER A 208 -15.37 7.64 0.00
C SER A 208 -14.65 7.94 1.32
N VAL A 209 -15.03 7.26 2.42
CA VAL A 209 -14.32 7.31 3.72
C VAL A 209 -12.86 6.82 3.63
N ASN A 210 -12.52 5.99 2.64
CA ASN A 210 -11.16 5.48 2.45
C ASN A 210 -10.20 6.56 1.90
N ILE A 211 -10.73 7.63 1.26
CA ILE A 211 -9.94 8.64 0.56
C ILE A 211 -8.89 9.28 1.48
N ALA A 212 -9.25 9.62 2.72
CA ALA A 212 -8.32 10.24 3.66
C ALA A 212 -7.11 9.33 3.94
N SER A 213 -7.33 8.02 4.12
CA SER A 213 -6.24 7.06 4.35
C SER A 213 -5.37 6.88 3.10
N ILE A 214 -5.98 6.90 1.90
CA ILE A 214 -5.26 6.81 0.62
C ILE A 214 -4.41 8.07 0.39
N VAL A 215 -4.91 9.26 0.75
CA VAL A 215 -4.14 10.52 0.64
C VAL A 215 -2.94 10.51 1.61
N ASN A 216 -3.12 10.01 2.84
CA ASN A 216 -2.00 9.87 3.78
C ASN A 216 -0.95 8.86 3.26
N ALA A 217 -1.39 7.75 2.68
CA ALA A 217 -0.49 6.82 2.00
C ALA A 217 0.23 7.49 0.83
N ALA A 218 -0.49 8.28 0.02
CA ALA A 218 0.10 9.04 -1.09
C ALA A 218 1.18 10.02 -0.64
N ASP A 219 1.07 10.63 0.55
CA ASP A 219 2.13 11.47 1.11
C ASP A 219 3.39 10.67 1.43
N THR A 220 3.24 9.52 2.10
CA THR A 220 4.37 8.62 2.38
C THR A 220 5.03 8.11 1.09
N LEU A 221 4.21 7.77 0.09
CA LEU A 221 4.70 7.33 -1.23
C LEU A 221 5.45 8.43 -1.97
N ARG A 222 5.00 9.69 -1.90
CA ARG A 222 5.69 10.85 -2.51
C ARG A 222 7.02 11.13 -1.80
N ALA A 223 7.06 11.07 -0.48
CA ALA A 223 8.31 11.16 0.28
C ALA A 223 9.30 10.05 -0.12
N ALA A 224 8.81 8.83 -0.38
CA ALA A 224 9.62 7.72 -0.91
C ALA A 224 9.92 7.80 -2.43
N GLY A 225 9.54 8.89 -3.10
CA GLY A 225 9.77 9.11 -4.53
C GLY A 225 8.92 8.24 -5.47
N GLN A 226 7.89 7.56 -4.97
CA GLN A 226 7.04 6.65 -5.74
C GLN A 226 5.90 7.37 -6.46
N TYR A 227 6.22 8.39 -7.25
CA TYR A 227 5.22 9.22 -7.92
C TYR A 227 4.35 8.43 -8.91
N GLU A 228 4.93 7.46 -9.63
CA GLU A 228 4.18 6.58 -10.56
C GLU A 228 3.10 5.75 -9.87
N ALA A 229 3.35 5.31 -8.63
CA ALA A 229 2.37 4.55 -7.86
C ALA A 229 1.22 5.43 -7.35
N VAL A 230 1.45 6.73 -7.17
CA VAL A 230 0.49 7.69 -6.61
C VAL A 230 -0.46 8.25 -7.67
N ILE A 231 0.02 8.47 -8.90
CA ILE A 231 -0.79 8.95 -10.04
C ILE A 231 -2.15 8.23 -10.17
N PRO A 232 -2.22 6.88 -10.20
CA PRO A 232 -3.49 6.18 -10.34
C PRO A 232 -4.39 6.29 -9.10
N LEU A 233 -3.88 6.69 -7.93
CA LEU A 233 -4.69 6.96 -6.73
C LEU A 233 -5.44 8.27 -6.88
N TYR A 234 -4.72 9.36 -7.22
CA TYR A 234 -5.37 10.66 -7.41
C TYR A 234 -6.34 10.68 -8.59
N ARG A 235 -6.07 9.92 -9.66
CA ARG A 235 -7.04 9.75 -10.77
C ARG A 235 -8.36 9.13 -10.32
N ASP A 236 -8.33 8.16 -9.41
CA ASP A 236 -9.56 7.55 -8.91
C ASP A 236 -10.28 8.45 -7.91
N ILE A 237 -9.53 9.14 -7.05
CA ILE A 237 -10.08 10.14 -6.12
C ILE A 237 -10.75 11.29 -6.89
N GLU A 238 -10.14 11.81 -7.96
CA GLU A 238 -10.68 12.94 -8.75
C GLU A 238 -12.08 12.65 -9.30
N LYS A 239 -12.36 11.39 -9.68
CA LYS A 239 -13.66 10.97 -10.22
C LYS A 239 -14.79 11.08 -9.20
N VAL A 240 -14.48 10.93 -7.91
CA VAL A 240 -15.48 10.77 -6.85
C VAL A 240 -15.57 11.96 -5.90
N VAL A 241 -14.54 12.80 -5.82
CA VAL A 241 -14.55 13.97 -4.94
C VAL A 241 -15.50 15.06 -5.45
N PRO A 242 -16.09 15.87 -4.54
CA PRO A 242 -16.88 17.03 -4.91
C PRO A 242 -16.05 18.05 -5.73
N ASP A 243 -16.72 18.84 -6.58
CA ASP A 243 -16.06 19.79 -7.49
C ASP A 243 -15.13 20.77 -6.76
N GLN A 244 -15.53 21.28 -5.59
CA GLN A 244 -14.72 22.18 -4.75
C GLN A 244 -13.38 21.58 -4.29
N SER A 245 -13.23 20.26 -4.34
CA SER A 245 -12.01 19.54 -3.95
C SER A 245 -11.19 19.08 -5.16
N LYS A 246 -11.72 19.17 -6.38
CA LYS A 246 -11.05 18.68 -7.59
C LYS A 246 -9.76 19.42 -7.88
N ASP A 247 -9.71 20.74 -7.67
CA ASP A 247 -8.50 21.51 -7.94
C ASP A 247 -7.33 21.09 -7.04
N ASN A 248 -7.59 20.81 -5.75
CA ASN A 248 -6.59 20.26 -4.84
C ASN A 248 -6.05 18.90 -5.35
N VAL A 249 -6.95 17.98 -5.70
CA VAL A 249 -6.58 16.65 -6.23
C VAL A 249 -5.82 16.77 -7.56
N ARG A 250 -6.24 17.67 -8.45
CA ARG A 250 -5.58 17.95 -9.73
C ARG A 250 -4.19 18.53 -9.55
N MET A 251 -4.00 19.43 -8.59
CA MET A 251 -2.68 19.97 -8.27
C MET A 251 -1.73 18.85 -7.82
N TRP A 252 -2.19 17.96 -6.95
CA TRP A 252 -1.39 16.80 -6.53
C TRP A 252 -1.11 15.80 -7.65
N LEU A 253 -2.10 15.51 -8.48
CA LEU A 253 -1.94 14.64 -9.64
C LEU A 253 -0.93 15.23 -10.64
N ALA A 254 -1.06 16.52 -10.97
CA ALA A 254 -0.12 17.23 -11.83
C ALA A 254 1.30 17.26 -11.23
N TYR A 255 1.41 17.47 -9.91
CA TYR A 255 2.68 17.44 -9.21
C TYR A 255 3.38 16.08 -9.33
N CYS A 256 2.63 14.99 -9.11
CA CYS A 256 3.16 13.63 -9.26
C CYS A 256 3.53 13.34 -10.71
N LEU A 257 2.75 13.80 -11.70
CA LEU A 257 3.08 13.64 -13.11
C LEU A 257 4.39 14.36 -13.47
N VAL A 258 4.60 15.59 -12.98
CA VAL A 258 5.85 16.33 -13.18
C VAL A 258 7.05 15.57 -12.63
N LEU A 259 6.94 15.08 -11.38
CA LEU A 259 8.06 14.37 -10.74
C LEU A 259 8.27 12.93 -11.22
N ALA A 260 7.28 12.36 -11.92
CA ALA A 260 7.40 11.12 -12.65
C ALA A 260 7.93 11.30 -14.09
N ASP A 261 8.38 12.50 -14.46
CA ASP A 261 8.83 12.85 -15.83
C ASP A 261 7.73 12.69 -16.91
N ARG A 262 6.46 12.78 -16.50
CA ARG A 262 5.28 12.74 -17.38
C ARG A 262 4.74 14.14 -17.64
N VAL A 263 5.65 15.05 -17.98
CA VAL A 263 5.35 16.48 -18.15
C VAL A 263 4.32 16.74 -19.25
N ASP A 264 4.31 15.92 -20.30
CA ASP A 264 3.32 16.02 -21.39
C ASP A 264 1.89 15.78 -20.89
N GLU A 265 1.70 14.88 -19.94
CA GLU A 265 0.39 14.64 -19.30
C GLU A 265 0.05 15.70 -18.26
N ALA A 266 1.07 16.21 -17.54
CA ALA A 266 0.88 17.25 -16.53
C ALA A 266 0.49 18.60 -17.16
N THR A 267 1.09 18.95 -18.30
CA THR A 267 0.95 20.27 -18.93
C THR A 267 -0.50 20.71 -19.17
N PRO A 268 -1.37 19.93 -19.85
CA PRO A 268 -2.76 20.34 -20.06
C PRO A 268 -3.54 20.47 -18.75
N MET A 269 -3.18 19.70 -17.71
CA MET A 269 -3.80 19.85 -16.39
C MET A 269 -3.37 21.15 -15.72
N ILE A 270 -2.08 21.46 -15.76
CA ILE A 270 -1.51 22.69 -15.18
C ILE A 270 -2.10 23.91 -15.90
N ASP A 271 -2.17 23.89 -17.22
CA ASP A 271 -2.68 25.01 -18.03
C ASP A 271 -4.18 25.27 -17.80
N ALA A 272 -4.93 24.24 -17.37
CA ALA A 272 -6.33 24.37 -17.00
C ALA A 272 -6.55 24.88 -15.56
N LEU A 273 -5.53 24.83 -14.70
CA LEU A 273 -5.62 25.32 -13.33
C LEU A 273 -5.52 26.85 -13.31
N LYS A 274 -6.46 27.48 -12.61
CA LYS A 274 -6.38 28.91 -12.32
C LYS A 274 -5.56 29.12 -11.06
N GLU A 275 -4.57 30.02 -11.12
CA GLU A 275 -3.81 30.41 -9.92
C GLU A 275 -4.77 30.93 -8.83
N PRO A 276 -4.77 30.31 -7.63
CA PRO A 276 -5.58 30.76 -6.50
C PRO A 276 -5.15 32.16 -6.02
N ALA A 277 -6.04 32.87 -5.33
CA ALA A 277 -5.65 34.14 -4.72
C ALA A 277 -4.59 33.92 -3.62
N PRO A 278 -3.67 34.87 -3.36
CA PRO A 278 -2.62 34.68 -2.34
C PRO A 278 -3.08 34.43 -0.89
N THR A 279 -4.36 34.65 -0.62
CA THR A 279 -5.02 34.37 0.68
C THR A 279 -5.72 33.01 0.70
N ASP A 280 -5.85 32.36 -0.45
CA ASP A 280 -6.44 31.03 -0.59
C ASP A 280 -5.45 29.97 -0.06
N ARG A 281 -5.99 28.97 0.65
CA ARG A 281 -5.21 27.83 1.14
C ARG A 281 -4.43 27.14 0.02
N LEU A 282 -5.04 26.98 -1.16
CA LEU A 282 -4.44 26.27 -2.29
C LEU A 282 -3.33 27.07 -2.99
N PHE A 283 -3.15 28.35 -2.69
CA PHE A 283 -2.09 29.16 -3.31
C PHE A 283 -0.70 28.55 -3.10
N SER A 284 -0.39 28.15 -1.87
CA SER A 284 0.92 27.56 -1.55
C SER A 284 1.10 26.20 -2.24
N LEU A 285 0.07 25.37 -2.32
CA LEU A 285 0.12 24.10 -3.06
C LEU A 285 0.29 24.32 -4.57
N TYR A 286 -0.38 25.32 -5.14
CA TYR A 286 -0.19 25.72 -6.53
C TYR A 286 1.26 26.16 -6.80
N LYS A 287 1.87 26.90 -5.88
CA LYS A 287 3.30 27.27 -5.97
C LYS A 287 4.25 26.09 -5.78
N LEU A 288 3.89 25.09 -4.98
CA LEU A 288 4.63 23.82 -4.92
C LEU A 288 4.65 23.12 -6.30
N LEU A 289 3.50 23.06 -6.98
CA LEU A 289 3.37 22.51 -8.33
C LEU A 289 4.17 23.30 -9.38
N GLU A 290 4.05 24.62 -9.40
CA GLU A 290 4.84 25.44 -10.33
C GLU A 290 6.34 25.33 -10.07
N GLY A 291 6.73 25.34 -8.79
CA GLY A 291 8.11 25.19 -8.35
C GLY A 291 8.69 23.83 -8.74
N SER A 292 7.93 22.74 -8.57
CA SER A 292 8.38 21.39 -8.96
C SER A 292 8.55 21.24 -10.47
N ARG A 293 7.74 21.95 -11.28
CA ARG A 293 7.91 22.00 -12.74
C ARG A 293 9.18 22.75 -13.17
N GLU A 294 9.57 23.79 -12.46
CA GLU A 294 10.84 24.47 -12.74
C GLU A 294 12.04 23.66 -12.22
N HIS A 295 11.86 22.99 -11.09
CA HIS A 295 12.84 22.06 -10.54
C HIS A 295 13.12 20.89 -11.50
N SER A 296 12.08 20.27 -12.08
CA SER A 296 12.26 19.17 -13.04
C SER A 296 12.98 19.59 -14.32
N LYS A 297 12.90 20.88 -14.69
CA LYS A 297 13.67 21.50 -15.78
C LYS A 297 15.10 21.90 -15.38
N GLN A 298 15.51 21.60 -14.15
CA GLN A 298 16.80 22.00 -13.56
C GLN A 298 16.97 23.53 -13.43
N ASN A 299 15.88 24.29 -13.46
CA ASN A 299 15.88 25.73 -13.26
C ASN A 299 15.83 26.08 -11.76
N TYR A 300 16.80 25.59 -10.98
CA TYR A 300 16.75 25.62 -9.51
C TYR A 300 16.56 27.02 -8.91
N ASN A 301 17.16 28.06 -9.50
CA ASN A 301 16.96 29.44 -9.04
C ASN A 301 15.50 29.91 -9.20
N LYS A 302 14.86 29.55 -10.33
CA LYS A 302 13.47 29.90 -10.58
C LYS A 302 12.52 29.06 -9.74
N ALA A 303 12.83 27.77 -9.57
CA ALA A 303 12.10 26.89 -8.66
C ALA A 303 12.13 27.46 -7.23
N LEU A 304 13.31 27.87 -6.75
CA LEU A 304 13.49 28.46 -5.43
C LEU A 304 12.66 29.73 -5.24
N ASP A 305 12.68 30.67 -6.20
CA ASP A 305 11.85 31.90 -6.15
C ASP A 305 10.34 31.57 -6.09
N VAL A 306 9.87 30.62 -6.90
CA VAL A 306 8.46 30.21 -6.92
C VAL A 306 8.06 29.53 -5.61
N LEU A 307 8.88 28.60 -5.12
CA LEU A 307 8.62 27.85 -3.89
C LEU A 307 8.61 28.76 -2.67
N THR A 308 9.57 29.69 -2.54
CA THR A 308 9.59 30.63 -1.41
C THR A 308 8.39 31.58 -1.42
N ARG A 309 7.91 32.02 -2.58
CA ARG A 309 6.65 32.80 -2.68
C ARG A 309 5.45 32.00 -2.16
N GLY A 310 5.40 30.69 -2.42
CA GLY A 310 4.41 29.80 -1.86
C GLY A 310 4.55 29.66 -0.34
N PHE A 311 5.77 29.40 0.12
CA PHE A 311 6.09 29.15 1.52
C PHE A 311 5.74 30.32 2.44
N VAL A 312 6.08 31.56 2.05
CA VAL A 312 5.75 32.75 2.87
C VAL A 312 4.24 33.01 3.02
N ARG A 313 3.41 32.31 2.25
CA ARG A 313 1.94 32.35 2.33
C ARG A 313 1.33 31.06 2.88
N ALA A 314 2.13 30.04 3.15
CA ALA A 314 1.68 28.79 3.74
C ALA A 314 1.46 28.96 5.25
N GLN A 315 0.46 28.25 5.79
CA GLN A 315 0.39 28.03 7.24
C GLN A 315 1.27 26.83 7.56
N THR A 316 2.02 26.88 8.66
CA THR A 316 2.91 25.80 9.08
C THR A 316 2.20 24.46 9.29
N SER A 317 0.89 24.48 9.54
CA SER A 317 0.04 23.29 9.71
C SER A 317 -0.48 22.68 8.40
N TYR A 318 -0.14 23.23 7.23
CA TYR A 318 -0.54 22.61 5.96
C TYR A 318 0.32 21.38 5.68
N ASP A 319 -0.34 20.29 5.30
CA ASP A 319 0.27 18.96 5.16
C ASP A 319 1.41 18.90 4.11
N TRP A 320 1.45 19.83 3.14
CA TRP A 320 2.48 19.91 2.10
C TRP A 320 3.67 20.82 2.43
N VAL A 321 3.68 21.48 3.58
CA VAL A 321 4.80 22.36 3.97
C VAL A 321 6.11 21.59 4.11
N PRO A 322 6.16 20.40 4.76
CA PRO A 322 7.39 19.62 4.85
C PRO A 322 7.98 19.28 3.48
N GLU A 323 7.13 18.93 2.51
CA GLU A 323 7.54 18.65 1.14
C GLU A 323 8.03 19.89 0.39
N MET A 324 7.35 21.02 0.57
CA MET A 324 7.78 22.29 -0.01
C MET A 324 9.16 22.71 0.54
N LEU A 325 9.36 22.60 1.85
CA LEU A 325 10.65 22.81 2.49
C LEU A 325 11.70 21.84 1.95
N TYR A 326 11.35 20.56 1.79
CA TYR A 326 12.27 19.57 1.25
C TYR A 326 12.76 19.98 -0.14
N LEU A 327 11.83 20.40 -1.01
CA LEU A 327 12.17 20.83 -2.37
C LEU A 327 12.96 22.14 -2.40
N ILE A 328 12.71 23.08 -1.48
CA ILE A 328 13.53 24.28 -1.28
C ILE A 328 14.97 23.89 -0.90
N GLY A 329 15.13 22.98 0.08
CA GLY A 329 16.43 22.46 0.49
C GLY A 329 17.17 21.76 -0.67
N ASP A 330 16.46 20.98 -1.49
CA ASP A 330 17.03 20.36 -2.69
C ASP A 330 17.48 21.41 -3.71
N CYS A 331 16.70 22.46 -3.93
CA CYS A 331 17.12 23.58 -4.80
C CYS A 331 18.42 24.23 -4.30
N TYR A 332 18.56 24.47 -2.99
CA TYR A 332 19.79 25.00 -2.41
C TYR A 332 20.97 24.05 -2.60
N ALA A 333 20.77 22.75 -2.33
CA ALA A 333 21.82 21.75 -2.49
C ALA A 333 22.30 21.65 -3.95
N ARG A 334 21.38 21.70 -4.91
CA ARG A 334 21.67 21.70 -6.35
C ARG A 334 22.34 22.99 -6.83
N ALA A 335 22.16 24.09 -6.11
CA ALA A 335 22.85 25.36 -6.31
C ALA A 335 24.17 25.46 -5.53
N GLU A 336 24.64 24.36 -4.93
CA GLU A 336 25.86 24.27 -4.11
C GLU A 336 25.85 25.11 -2.82
N ASP A 337 24.69 25.67 -2.42
CA ASP A 337 24.50 26.32 -1.12
C ASP A 337 24.17 25.27 -0.05
N THR A 338 25.21 24.52 0.32
CA THR A 338 25.10 23.41 1.29
C THR A 338 24.70 23.88 2.70
N VAL A 339 24.99 25.14 3.05
CA VAL A 339 24.61 25.71 4.35
C VAL A 339 23.10 25.97 4.38
N ALA A 340 22.55 26.63 3.36
CA ALA A 340 21.11 26.85 3.27
C ALA A 340 20.33 25.53 3.18
N ALA A 341 20.80 24.58 2.36
CA ALA A 341 20.20 23.25 2.25
C ALA A 341 20.15 22.53 3.60
N ARG A 342 21.27 22.54 4.34
CA ARG A 342 21.37 21.94 5.67
C ARG A 342 20.40 22.57 6.66
N ASN A 343 20.29 23.90 6.67
CA ASN A 343 19.39 24.61 7.58
C ASN A 343 17.93 24.23 7.32
N VAL A 344 17.51 24.25 6.05
CA VAL A 344 16.12 23.93 5.67
C VAL A 344 15.76 22.48 5.99
N TRP A 345 16.61 21.52 5.64
CA TRP A 345 16.33 20.11 5.95
C TRP A 345 16.38 19.81 7.46
N THR A 346 17.22 20.50 8.22
CA THR A 346 17.22 20.39 9.69
C THR A 346 15.92 20.91 10.28
N GLU A 347 15.36 22.00 9.72
CA GLU A 347 14.07 22.54 10.14
C GLU A 347 12.93 21.53 9.94
N ILE A 348 12.96 20.74 8.86
CA ILE A 348 11.97 19.67 8.63
C ILE A 348 12.02 18.64 9.75
N ALA A 349 13.21 18.12 10.06
CA ALA A 349 13.38 17.11 11.10
C ALA A 349 12.96 17.60 12.50
N ILE A 350 13.14 18.91 12.77
CA ILE A 350 12.79 19.51 14.07
C ILE A 350 11.29 19.84 14.17
N LEU A 351 10.72 20.48 13.14
CA LEU A 351 9.36 21.01 13.19
C LEU A 351 8.30 19.98 12.75
N TYR A 352 8.69 18.98 11.97
CA TYR A 352 7.80 17.99 11.38
C TYR A 352 8.29 16.56 11.59
N PRO A 353 8.65 16.15 12.82
CA PRO A 353 9.26 14.84 13.08
C PRO A 353 8.37 13.66 12.69
N ASP A 354 7.04 13.85 12.69
CA ASP A 354 6.08 12.80 12.31
C ASP A 354 5.77 12.80 10.80
N SER A 355 6.32 13.74 10.03
CA SER A 355 6.13 13.81 8.58
C SER A 355 7.02 12.78 7.88
N PRO A 356 6.55 12.07 6.84
CA PRO A 356 7.41 11.18 6.06
C PRO A 356 8.56 11.91 5.34
N TRP A 357 8.49 13.24 5.26
CA TRP A 357 9.55 14.09 4.73
C TRP A 357 10.72 14.31 5.70
N ALA A 358 10.55 14.04 7.00
CA ALA A 358 11.63 14.13 7.99
C ALA A 358 12.72 13.09 7.70
N ASP A 359 12.35 11.82 7.56
CA ASP A 359 13.29 10.74 7.22
C ASP A 359 14.03 11.00 5.90
N ARG A 360 13.31 11.55 4.91
CA ARG A 360 13.89 11.93 3.63
C ARG A 360 14.88 13.09 3.78
N ALA A 361 14.54 14.11 4.56
CA ALA A 361 15.40 15.24 4.85
C ALA A 361 16.66 14.81 5.62
N GLU A 362 16.54 13.93 6.61
CA GLU A 362 17.67 13.34 7.35
C GLU A 362 18.60 12.55 6.42
N SER A 363 18.04 11.76 5.51
CA SER A 363 18.82 11.05 4.48
C SER A 363 19.61 12.03 3.60
N SER A 364 18.98 13.10 3.14
CA SER A 364 19.66 14.14 2.35
C SER A 364 20.72 14.91 3.15
N LEU A 365 20.48 15.16 4.44
CA LEU A 365 21.46 15.80 5.33
C LEU A 365 22.73 14.96 5.50
N ALA A 366 22.59 13.63 5.55
CA ALA A 366 23.69 12.69 5.66
C ALA A 366 24.57 12.64 4.39
N GLU A 367 24.00 12.97 3.24
CA GLU A 367 24.71 13.03 1.95
C GLU A 367 25.46 14.35 1.73
N LEU A 368 25.11 15.43 2.44
CA LEU A 368 25.77 16.72 2.30
C LEU A 368 27.23 16.68 2.82
N PRO A 369 28.15 17.44 2.18
CA PRO A 369 29.50 17.64 2.71
C PRO A 369 29.47 18.09 4.17
N LYS A 370 30.36 17.53 4.99
CA LYS A 370 30.47 17.95 6.40
C LYS A 370 30.72 19.46 6.46
N PRO A 371 30.10 20.18 7.42
CA PRO A 371 30.41 21.58 7.63
C PRO A 371 31.92 21.73 7.78
N GLU A 372 32.52 22.68 7.07
CA GLU A 372 33.91 23.03 7.33
C GLU A 372 33.99 23.42 8.82
N THR A 373 34.71 22.62 9.60
CA THR A 373 35.02 23.00 10.98
C THR A 373 35.86 24.25 10.88
N SER A 374 35.32 25.39 11.31
CA SER A 374 36.11 26.60 11.47
C SER A 374 37.26 26.28 12.42
N THR A 375 38.45 26.11 11.85
CA THR A 375 39.69 26.18 12.61
C THR A 375 39.90 27.64 12.95
N ASP A 376 39.24 28.09 14.02
CA ASP A 376 39.58 29.33 14.72
C ASP A 376 40.83 29.12 15.58
#